data_AF-F3PNM1-F1
#
_entry.id   AF-F3PNM1-F1
#
_cell.length_a   1.000
_cell.length_b   1.000
_cell.length_c   1.000
_cell.angle_alpha   90.00
_cell.angle_beta   90.00
_cell.angle_gamma   90.00
#
_symmetry.space_group_name_H-M   'P 1'
#
loop_
_entity.id
_entity.type
_entity.pdbx_description
1 polymer ?
#
loop_
_entity_poly.entity_id
_entity_poly.type
_entity_poly.pdbx_seq_one_letter_code
_entity_poly.pdbx_strand_id
1 'polypeptide(L)'
;MQQEDDLRGLAKTMDFMRALSILFVVINIYWFCYGQIREWGINIGVVDRILLNFDRTAGLFRNILWTKLFAVVFLALSCLGTKGVKEEKITWRKITASLATGGVLFFFNWWLLDLPLTAMANAAFYILTLSAGYICLLMGGVWMSRLLKNNLMDDPFNNENESFQQETRLIENEYSINLPTKFYYNKQWNNGFANVVNPQRACICMGSPGSGKSYCVVNQFIKQQIEKGYTQYIYDYKFV
;
A
#
# COMPACT_ATOMS: atom_id res chain seq x y z
N MET A 1 -22.65 -6.27 2.32
CA MET A 1 -23.30 -5.30 3.22
C MET A 1 -22.41 -4.96 4.42
N GLN A 2 -22.13 -5.88 5.35
CA GLN A 2 -21.34 -5.57 6.56
C GLN A 2 -19.92 -5.03 6.27
N GLN A 3 -19.18 -5.62 5.33
CA GLN A 3 -17.88 -5.08 4.88
C GLN A 3 -17.97 -3.69 4.23
N GLU A 4 -19.07 -3.35 3.55
CA GLU A 4 -19.23 -2.03 2.93
C GLU A 4 -19.57 -0.95 3.97
N ASP A 5 -20.36 -1.30 4.98
CA ASP A 5 -20.67 -0.42 6.10
C ASP A 5 -19.44 -0.14 6.97
N ASP A 6 -18.61 -1.16 7.23
CA ASP A 6 -17.33 -1.00 7.95
C ASP A 6 -16.36 -0.08 7.17
N LEU A 7 -16.27 -0.25 5.85
CA LEU A 7 -15.46 0.61 4.98
C LEU A 7 -15.96 2.05 4.95
N ARG A 8 -17.28 2.26 4.95
CA ARG A 8 -17.90 3.60 5.04
C ARG A 8 -17.68 4.23 6.42
N GLY A 9 -17.72 3.43 7.49
CA GLY A 9 -17.39 3.87 8.84
C GLY A 9 -15.95 4.37 8.93
N LEU A 10 -15.01 3.58 8.38
CA LEU A 10 -13.59 3.96 8.31
C LEU A 10 -13.36 5.22 7.44
N ALA A 11 -14.14 5.38 6.37
CA ALA A 11 -14.09 6.60 5.55
C ALA A 11 -14.46 7.86 6.34
N LYS A 12 -15.56 7.79 7.10
CA LYS A 12 -16.01 8.89 7.95
C LYS A 12 -15.02 9.24 9.06
N THR A 13 -14.40 8.23 9.69
CA THR A 13 -13.41 8.50 10.75
C THR A 13 -12.17 9.21 10.20
N MET A 14 -11.74 8.90 8.98
CA MET A 14 -10.64 9.64 8.35
C MET A 14 -10.97 11.09 8.04
N ASP A 15 -12.16 11.35 7.50
CA ASP A 15 -12.59 12.72 7.20
C ASP A 15 -12.68 13.54 8.49
N PHE A 16 -13.11 12.92 9.59
CA PHE A 16 -13.06 13.51 10.92
C PHE A 16 -11.62 13.81 11.39
N MET A 17 -10.67 12.88 11.23
CA MET A 17 -9.25 13.13 11.55
C MET A 17 -8.68 14.28 10.71
N ARG A 18 -9.06 14.38 9.43
CA ARG A 18 -8.64 15.50 8.57
C ARG A 18 -9.23 16.82 9.03
N ALA A 19 -10.51 16.85 9.40
CA ALA A 19 -11.14 18.05 9.94
C ALA A 19 -10.45 18.50 11.24
N LEU A 20 -10.09 17.57 12.11
CA LEU A 20 -9.36 17.84 13.34
C LEU A 20 -7.95 18.39 13.06
N SER A 21 -7.25 17.84 12.08
CA SER A 21 -5.97 18.36 11.60
C SER A 21 -6.08 19.81 11.11
N ILE A 22 -7.08 20.12 10.27
CA ILE A 22 -7.33 21.49 9.79
C ILE A 22 -7.65 22.42 10.95
N LEU A 23 -8.44 21.96 11.93
CA LEU A 23 -8.76 22.73 13.13
C LEU A 23 -7.49 23.14 13.89
N PHE A 24 -6.53 22.23 14.08
CA PHE A 24 -5.25 22.57 14.72
C PHE A 24 -4.43 23.60 13.93
N VAL A 25 -4.46 23.56 12.59
CA VAL A 25 -3.82 24.58 11.75
C VAL A 25 -4.49 25.94 11.92
N VAL A 26 -5.82 25.99 11.94
CA VAL A 26 -6.59 27.23 12.15
C VAL A 26 -6.33 27.81 13.54
N ILE A 27 -6.32 26.96 14.58
CA ILE A 27 -5.99 27.40 15.94
C ILE A 27 -4.56 27.92 16.01
N ASN A 28 -3.61 27.29 15.33
CA ASN A 28 -2.24 27.77 15.27
C ASN A 28 -2.15 29.17 14.63
N ILE A 29 -2.85 29.41 13.52
CA ILE A 29 -2.95 30.75 12.91
C ILE A 29 -3.59 31.72 13.89
N TYR A 30 -4.68 31.33 14.55
CA TYR A 30 -5.41 32.18 15.48
C TYR A 30 -4.55 32.64 16.67
N TRP A 31 -3.82 31.71 17.27
CA TRP A 31 -3.01 31.97 18.45
C TRP A 31 -1.75 32.78 18.14
N PHE A 32 -1.00 32.41 17.10
CA PHE A 32 0.28 33.04 16.79
C PHE A 32 0.15 34.34 15.98
N CYS A 33 -0.96 34.55 15.28
CA CYS A 33 -1.29 35.82 14.61
C CYS A 33 -2.35 36.65 15.36
N TYR A 34 -2.55 36.41 16.67
CA TYR A 34 -3.63 37.03 17.45
C TYR A 34 -3.63 38.56 17.38
N GLY A 35 -2.44 39.19 17.40
CA GLY A 35 -2.31 40.65 17.27
C GLY A 35 -2.96 41.20 16.00
N GLN A 36 -2.70 40.56 14.85
CA GLN A 36 -3.27 40.98 13.57
C GLN A 36 -4.76 40.63 13.46
N ILE A 37 -5.17 39.49 14.01
CA ILE A 37 -6.58 39.05 14.00
C ILE A 37 -7.47 39.99 14.82
N ARG A 38 -6.92 40.53 15.91
CA ARG A 38 -7.57 41.56 16.71
C ARG A 38 -7.73 42.88 15.93
N GLU A 39 -6.72 43.27 15.15
CA GLU A 39 -6.81 44.44 14.26
C GLU A 39 -7.85 44.26 13.13
N TRP A 40 -8.03 43.02 12.64
CA TRP A 40 -9.07 42.70 11.67
C TRP A 40 -10.49 42.64 12.26
N GLY A 41 -10.64 42.89 13.57
CA GLY A 41 -11.95 42.91 14.25
C GLY A 41 -12.54 41.52 14.52
N ILE A 42 -11.77 40.45 14.31
CA ILE A 42 -12.21 39.07 14.54
C ILE A 42 -11.93 38.70 16.00
N ASN A 43 -12.66 39.32 16.93
CA ASN A 43 -12.58 38.99 18.35
C ASN A 43 -13.76 38.11 18.75
N ILE A 44 -13.51 36.82 18.97
CA ILE A 44 -14.50 35.87 19.47
C ILE A 44 -14.10 35.52 20.89
N GLY A 45 -14.54 36.31 21.87
CA GLY A 45 -14.14 36.13 23.28
C GLY A 45 -14.43 34.74 23.87
N VAL A 46 -15.34 33.96 23.27
CA VAL A 46 -15.58 32.56 23.62
C VAL A 46 -14.41 31.67 23.21
N VAL A 47 -13.85 31.88 22.01
CA VAL A 47 -12.69 31.13 21.48
C VAL A 47 -11.45 31.42 22.32
N ASP A 48 -11.23 32.68 22.68
CA ASP A 48 -10.12 33.09 23.55
C ASP A 48 -10.16 32.35 24.89
N ARG A 49 -11.33 32.29 25.53
CA ARG A 49 -11.51 31.59 26.81
C ARG A 49 -11.30 30.08 26.69
N ILE A 50 -11.77 29.47 25.59
CA ILE A 50 -11.57 28.03 25.33
C ILE A 50 -10.09 27.73 25.12
N LEU A 51 -9.40 28.51 24.28
CA LEU A 51 -7.99 28.29 23.95
C LEU A 51 -7.09 28.53 25.18
N LEU A 52 -7.37 29.55 26.00
CA LEU A 52 -6.64 29.81 27.24
C LEU A 52 -6.81 28.67 28.26
N ASN A 53 -8.03 28.15 28.42
CA ASN A 53 -8.30 27.01 29.30
C ASN A 53 -7.65 25.72 28.77
N PHE A 54 -7.63 25.55 27.44
CA PHE A 54 -6.98 24.41 26.80
C PHE A 54 -5.46 24.49 26.95
N ASP A 55 -4.84 25.67 26.77
CA ASP A 55 -3.40 25.86 27.01
C ASP A 55 -3.02 25.59 28.45
N ARG A 56 -3.82 26.09 29.40
CA ARG A 56 -3.59 25.90 30.84
C ARG A 56 -3.59 24.42 31.24
N THR A 57 -4.31 23.58 30.50
CA THR A 57 -4.48 22.15 30.81
C THR A 57 -3.54 21.26 29.99
N ALA A 58 -3.33 21.57 28.71
CA ALA A 58 -2.59 20.72 27.77
C ALA A 58 -1.19 21.26 27.41
N GLY A 59 -0.87 22.53 27.69
CA GLY A 59 0.42 23.16 27.35
C GLY A 59 0.73 23.19 25.85
N LEU A 60 -0.28 23.01 25.00
CA LEU A 60 -0.13 22.81 23.55
C LEU A 60 0.42 24.05 22.83
N PHE A 61 0.11 25.25 23.33
CA PHE A 61 0.46 26.51 22.68
C PHE A 61 1.75 27.13 23.23
N ARG A 62 2.40 26.48 24.22
CA ARG A 62 3.71 26.90 24.74
C ARG A 62 4.81 26.92 23.68
N ASN A 63 4.76 26.00 22.71
CA ASN A 63 5.67 26.03 21.55
C ASN A 63 4.87 25.87 20.26
N ILE A 64 5.18 26.71 19.27
CA ILE A 64 4.58 26.68 17.92
C ILE A 64 4.67 25.30 17.26
N LEU A 65 5.74 24.57 17.56
CA LEU A 65 6.02 23.23 17.05
C LEU A 65 5.04 22.17 17.56
N TRP A 66 4.55 22.27 18.81
CA TRP A 66 3.65 21.27 19.39
C TRP A 66 2.30 21.27 18.66
N THR A 67 1.66 22.43 18.53
CA THR A 67 0.42 22.57 17.73
C THR A 67 0.55 22.03 16.31
N LYS A 68 1.69 22.27 15.67
CA LYS A 68 1.98 21.78 14.32
C LYS A 68 2.16 20.28 14.27
N LEU A 69 2.84 19.71 15.25
CA LEU A 69 3.03 18.26 15.36
C LEU A 69 1.69 17.54 15.52
N PHE A 70 0.78 18.06 16.35
CA PHE A 70 -0.57 17.50 16.48
C PHE A 70 -1.37 17.58 15.18
N ALA A 71 -1.30 18.70 14.45
CA ALA A 71 -1.91 18.80 13.13
C ALA A 71 -1.38 17.72 12.17
N VAL A 72 -0.06 17.51 12.12
CA VAL A 72 0.56 16.51 11.25
C VAL A 72 0.24 15.07 11.67
N VAL A 73 0.12 14.79 12.97
CA VAL A 73 -0.31 13.46 13.46
C VAL A 73 -1.72 13.13 12.97
N PHE A 74 -2.67 14.05 13.14
CA PHE A 74 -4.04 13.85 12.66
C PHE A 74 -4.11 13.78 11.13
N LEU A 75 -3.29 14.57 10.44
CA LEU A 75 -3.13 14.49 8.99
C LEU A 75 -2.65 13.11 8.55
N ALA A 76 -1.60 12.58 9.19
CA ALA A 76 -1.03 11.27 8.88
C ALA A 76 -2.07 10.15 9.10
N LEU A 77 -2.78 10.17 10.23
CA LEU A 77 -3.88 9.25 10.51
C LEU A 77 -4.99 9.35 9.46
N SER A 78 -5.33 10.57 9.02
CA SER A 78 -6.33 10.77 7.96
C SER A 78 -5.90 10.19 6.61
N CYS A 79 -4.60 10.19 6.30
CA CYS A 79 -4.08 9.68 5.03
C CYS A 79 -4.07 8.15 4.98
N LEU A 80 -3.84 7.46 6.11
CA LEU A 80 -3.68 6.00 6.17
C LEU A 80 -4.89 5.21 5.67
N GLY A 81 -6.13 5.66 5.92
CA GLY A 81 -7.30 4.90 5.47
C GLY A 81 -7.74 5.25 4.03
N THR A 82 -7.21 6.29 3.39
CA THR A 82 -7.80 6.81 2.15
C THR A 82 -7.65 5.78 1.04
N LYS A 83 -8.75 5.51 0.30
CA LYS A 83 -8.72 4.72 -0.92
C LYS A 83 -8.37 5.67 -2.06
N GLY A 84 -7.16 5.54 -2.59
CA GLY A 84 -6.75 6.32 -3.75
C GLY A 84 -7.32 5.75 -5.05
N VAL A 85 -7.82 6.61 -5.92
CA VAL A 85 -8.13 6.26 -7.31
C VAL A 85 -6.80 5.92 -8.01
N LYS A 86 -6.73 4.74 -8.63
CA LYS A 86 -5.58 4.24 -9.39
C LYS A 86 -5.46 5.06 -10.67
N GLU A 87 -4.64 6.11 -10.71
CA GLU A 87 -4.38 6.78 -12.01
C GLU A 87 -3.12 7.66 -12.12
N GLU A 88 -2.20 7.68 -11.15
CA GLU A 88 -0.96 8.45 -11.30
C GLU A 88 0.29 7.58 -11.18
N LYS A 89 1.21 7.72 -12.15
CA LYS A 89 2.61 7.25 -12.07
C LYS A 89 3.36 8.04 -10.99
N ILE A 90 3.02 7.79 -9.73
CA ILE A 90 3.66 8.41 -8.58
C ILE A 90 4.96 7.64 -8.30
N THR A 91 6.09 8.35 -8.35
CA THR A 91 7.40 7.79 -7.99
C THR A 91 7.76 8.18 -6.56
N TRP A 92 8.52 7.33 -5.86
CA TRP A 92 9.06 7.62 -4.52
C TRP A 92 9.77 8.98 -4.43
N ARG A 93 10.42 9.41 -5.52
CA ARG A 93 11.06 10.73 -5.61
C ARG A 93 10.05 11.88 -5.46
N LYS A 94 8.89 11.80 -6.11
CA LYS A 94 7.83 12.83 -6.00
C LYS A 94 7.24 12.90 -4.59
N ILE A 95 7.01 11.74 -3.97
CA ILE A 95 6.50 11.65 -2.60
C ILE A 95 7.48 12.29 -1.62
N THR A 96 8.75 11.91 -1.70
CA THR A 96 9.79 12.40 -0.80
C THR A 96 10.01 13.91 -0.98
N ALA A 97 10.03 14.40 -2.24
CA ALA A 97 10.14 15.83 -2.52
C ALA A 97 8.95 16.62 -1.95
N SER A 98 7.73 16.12 -2.13
CA SER A 98 6.52 16.77 -1.61
C SER A 98 6.48 16.80 -0.08
N LEU A 99 6.85 15.70 0.58
CA LEU A 99 6.93 15.62 2.04
C LEU A 99 8.05 16.49 2.61
N ALA A 100 9.23 16.52 1.96
CA ALA A 100 10.35 17.36 2.38
C ALA A 100 10.00 18.84 2.26
N THR A 101 9.50 19.28 1.11
CA THR A 101 9.07 20.67 0.89
C THR A 101 7.94 21.05 1.85
N GLY A 102 6.96 20.16 2.04
CA GLY A 102 5.87 20.38 2.99
C GLY A 102 6.37 20.52 4.44
N GLY A 103 7.28 19.66 4.87
CA GLY A 103 7.89 19.70 6.20
C GLY A 103 8.69 20.98 6.44
N VAL A 104 9.49 21.40 5.46
CA VAL A 104 10.25 22.66 5.55
C VAL A 104 9.31 23.86 5.65
N LEU A 105 8.35 23.99 4.74
CA LEU A 105 7.41 25.12 4.73
C LEU A 105 6.53 25.18 5.98
N PHE A 106 6.13 24.02 6.52
CA PHE A 106 5.22 23.96 7.65
C PHE A 106 5.92 24.16 9.00
N PHE A 107 7.09 23.54 9.22
CA PHE A 107 7.79 23.62 10.50
C PHE A 107 8.76 24.80 10.59
N PHE A 108 9.49 25.12 9.51
CA PHE A 108 10.55 26.15 9.50
C PHE A 108 10.05 27.53 9.05
N ASN A 109 8.88 27.95 9.50
CA ASN A 109 8.31 29.26 9.17
C ASN A 109 8.15 30.20 10.38
N TRP A 110 8.68 29.83 11.56
CA TRP A 110 8.54 30.66 12.79
C TRP A 110 9.19 32.05 12.65
N TRP A 111 10.36 32.11 12.00
CA TRP A 111 11.15 33.32 11.82
C TRP A 111 10.47 34.38 10.95
N LEU A 112 9.46 33.99 10.15
CA LEU A 112 8.66 34.93 9.36
C LEU A 112 7.80 35.87 10.22
N LEU A 113 7.52 35.48 11.47
CA LEU A 113 6.79 36.32 12.42
C LEU A 113 7.68 37.44 13.01
N ASP A 114 9.00 37.23 13.07
CA ASP A 114 9.98 38.14 13.66
C ASP A 114 10.64 39.09 12.66
N LEU A 115 10.21 39.07 11.39
CA LEU A 115 10.78 39.94 10.35
C LEU A 115 10.44 41.42 10.61
N PRO A 116 11.35 42.36 10.28
CA PRO A 116 11.12 43.80 10.44
C PRO A 116 10.21 44.37 9.32
N LEU A 117 9.07 43.72 9.08
CA LEU A 117 8.02 44.16 8.15
C LEU A 117 6.78 44.56 8.95
N THR A 118 5.74 45.00 8.25
CA THR A 118 4.44 45.27 8.87
C THR A 118 3.84 43.97 9.44
N ALA A 119 3.12 44.06 10.57
CA ALA A 119 2.48 42.91 11.22
C ALA A 119 1.54 42.14 10.25
N MET A 120 0.88 42.87 9.34
CA MET A 120 0.07 42.31 8.27
C MET A 120 0.89 41.48 7.28
N ALA A 121 2.06 41.94 6.85
CA ALA A 121 2.93 41.21 5.93
C ALA A 121 3.49 39.93 6.58
N ASN A 122 3.95 40.01 7.83
CA ASN A 122 4.44 38.86 8.59
C ASN A 122 3.36 37.78 8.74
N ALA A 123 2.14 38.17 9.13
CA ALA A 123 1.01 37.26 9.25
C ALA A 123 0.64 36.62 7.89
N ALA A 124 0.64 37.41 6.81
CA ALA A 124 0.32 36.91 5.47
C ALA A 124 1.35 35.86 4.98
N PHE A 125 2.66 36.14 5.11
CA PHE A 125 3.70 35.18 4.74
C PHE A 125 3.67 33.92 5.62
N TYR A 126 3.40 34.08 6.91
CA TYR A 126 3.26 32.95 7.83
C TYR A 126 2.08 32.05 7.42
N ILE A 127 0.90 32.62 7.17
CA ILE A 127 -0.29 31.87 6.75
C ILE A 127 -0.07 31.19 5.40
N LEU A 128 0.58 31.88 4.44
CA LEU A 128 0.84 31.36 3.10
C LEU A 128 1.78 30.15 3.16
N THR A 129 2.90 30.26 3.88
CA THR A 129 3.86 29.16 4.03
C THR A 129 3.27 28.00 4.82
N LEU A 130 2.49 28.27 5.87
CA LEU A 130 1.80 27.25 6.65
C LEU A 130 0.77 26.48 5.80
N SER A 131 -0.04 27.20 5.03
CA SER A 131 -1.07 26.60 4.17
C SER A 131 -0.45 25.81 3.02
N ALA A 132 0.56 26.37 2.34
CA ALA A 132 1.28 25.67 1.28
C ALA A 132 1.98 24.41 1.82
N GLY A 133 2.65 24.50 2.97
CA GLY A 133 3.28 23.37 3.64
C GLY A 133 2.28 22.27 4.00
N TYR A 134 1.13 22.63 4.57
CA TYR A 134 0.06 21.70 4.90
C TYR A 134 -0.48 20.96 3.67
N ILE A 135 -0.74 21.69 2.58
CA ILE A 135 -1.23 21.11 1.33
C ILE A 135 -0.20 20.14 0.73
N CYS A 136 1.08 20.49 0.75
CA CYS A 136 2.16 19.58 0.32
C CYS A 136 2.22 18.31 1.19
N LEU A 137 2.10 18.44 2.51
CA LEU A 137 2.06 17.29 3.42
C LEU A 137 0.84 16.39 3.17
N LEU A 138 -0.33 16.98 2.91
CA LEU A 138 -1.55 16.25 2.58
C LEU A 138 -1.37 15.45 1.28
N MET A 139 -0.88 16.09 0.21
CA MET A 139 -0.62 15.41 -1.07
C MET A 139 0.40 14.29 -0.91
N GLY A 140 1.54 14.57 -0.27
CA GLY A 140 2.59 13.58 -0.01
C GLY A 140 2.09 12.39 0.83
N GLY A 141 1.29 12.65 1.87
CA GLY A 141 0.71 11.61 2.72
C GLY A 141 -0.31 10.72 1.98
N VAL A 142 -1.17 11.31 1.16
CA VAL A 142 -2.12 10.55 0.32
C VAL A 142 -1.38 9.68 -0.68
N TRP A 143 -0.37 10.24 -1.35
CA TRP A 143 0.46 9.49 -2.30
C TRP A 143 1.25 8.35 -1.63
N MET A 144 1.82 8.59 -0.44
CA MET A 144 2.51 7.57 0.35
C MET A 144 1.58 6.43 0.76
N SER A 145 0.39 6.75 1.29
CA SER A 145 -0.62 5.76 1.69
C SER A 145 -1.05 4.86 0.53
N ARG A 146 -1.21 5.44 -0.67
CA ARG A 146 -1.52 4.67 -1.90
C ARG A 146 -0.42 3.68 -2.25
N LEU A 147 0.83 4.12 -2.22
CA LEU A 147 1.97 3.27 -2.62
C LEU A 147 2.20 2.13 -1.62
N LEU A 148 2.08 2.40 -0.33
CA LEU A 148 2.20 1.37 0.71
C LEU A 148 1.10 0.30 0.57
N LYS A 149 -0.16 0.70 0.37
CA LYS A 149 -1.26 -0.26 0.18
C LYS A 149 -1.13 -1.12 -1.06
N ASN A 150 -0.62 -0.56 -2.17
CA ASN A 150 -0.42 -1.32 -3.40
C ASN A 150 0.72 -2.35 -3.30
N ASN A 151 1.73 -2.12 -2.45
CA ASN A 151 2.81 -3.07 -2.23
C ASN A 151 2.52 -4.09 -1.10
N LEU A 152 1.55 -3.81 -0.22
CA LEU A 152 1.19 -4.68 0.91
C LEU A 152 0.02 -5.62 0.63
N MET A 153 -0.88 -5.27 -0.30
CA MET A 153 -1.84 -6.23 -0.84
C MET A 153 -1.16 -6.99 -1.97
N ASP A 154 -0.40 -8.01 -1.60
CA ASP A 154 -0.04 -9.08 -2.53
C ASP A 154 -1.33 -9.57 -3.20
N ASP A 155 -1.33 -9.46 -4.53
CA ASP A 155 -2.37 -9.96 -5.40
C ASP A 155 -2.77 -11.39 -4.96
N PRO A 156 -4.07 -11.71 -4.77
CA PRO A 156 -4.48 -13.09 -4.57
C PRO A 156 -4.04 -14.01 -5.72
N PHE A 157 -3.74 -13.45 -6.89
CA PHE A 157 -3.10 -14.10 -8.04
C PHE A 157 -1.57 -13.85 -8.11
N ASN A 158 -0.92 -13.66 -6.97
CA ASN A 158 0.54 -13.63 -6.91
C ASN A 158 1.05 -15.06 -7.15
N ASN A 159 2.03 -15.23 -8.04
CA ASN A 159 2.68 -16.52 -8.32
C ASN A 159 3.14 -17.24 -7.04
N GLU A 160 3.42 -16.52 -5.95
CA GLU A 160 3.68 -17.12 -4.64
C GLU A 160 2.43 -17.74 -3.99
N ASN A 161 1.30 -17.03 -4.01
CA ASN A 161 0.05 -17.47 -3.39
C ASN A 161 -0.59 -18.64 -4.17
N GLU A 162 -0.35 -18.73 -5.48
CA GLU A 162 -0.73 -19.87 -6.31
C GLU A 162 0.30 -21.02 -6.30
N SER A 163 1.47 -20.81 -5.70
CA SER A 163 2.50 -21.84 -5.60
C SER A 163 2.32 -22.72 -4.36
N PHE A 164 2.46 -24.03 -4.55
CA PHE A 164 2.42 -25.01 -3.48
C PHE A 164 3.56 -26.02 -3.63
N GLN A 165 3.94 -26.64 -2.51
CA GLN A 165 4.97 -27.67 -2.51
C GLN A 165 4.49 -28.90 -3.29
N GLN A 166 5.21 -29.23 -4.36
CA GLN A 166 5.01 -30.48 -5.11
C GLN A 166 5.96 -31.58 -4.60
N GLU A 167 5.70 -32.83 -4.99
CA GLU A 167 6.56 -33.96 -4.59
C GLU A 167 7.94 -33.86 -5.25
N THR A 168 8.99 -33.87 -4.42
CA THR A 168 10.39 -33.75 -4.86
C THR A 168 11.08 -35.10 -4.92
N ARG A 169 10.53 -36.13 -4.27
CA ARG A 169 11.13 -37.47 -4.27
C ARG A 169 10.71 -38.23 -5.52
N LEU A 170 11.66 -38.95 -6.10
CA LEU A 170 11.40 -39.95 -7.12
C LEU A 170 10.85 -41.21 -6.43
N ILE A 171 9.61 -41.60 -6.74
CA ILE A 171 8.96 -42.77 -6.15
C ILE A 171 8.81 -43.85 -7.22
N GLU A 172 9.73 -44.81 -7.22
CA GLU A 172 9.74 -45.92 -8.16
C GLU A 172 9.14 -47.18 -7.57
N ASN A 173 8.41 -47.90 -8.42
CA ASN A 173 7.85 -49.22 -8.18
C ASN A 173 7.64 -49.94 -9.53
N GLU A 174 7.21 -51.20 -9.49
CA GLU A 174 6.99 -52.05 -10.67
C GLU A 174 6.09 -51.40 -11.74
N TYR A 175 5.10 -50.60 -11.35
CA TYR A 175 4.11 -50.01 -12.27
C TYR A 175 4.33 -48.52 -12.56
N SER A 176 5.08 -47.83 -11.70
CA SER A 176 5.14 -46.36 -11.65
C SER A 176 5.62 -45.73 -12.94
N ILE A 177 5.23 -44.48 -13.17
CA ILE A 177 5.80 -43.67 -14.25
C ILE A 177 6.15 -42.31 -13.68
N ASN A 178 7.40 -41.89 -13.84
CA ASN A 178 7.95 -40.73 -13.17
C ASN A 178 8.31 -39.66 -14.19
N LEU A 179 7.64 -38.51 -14.13
CA LEU A 179 7.88 -37.40 -15.04
C LEU A 179 8.64 -36.29 -14.32
N PRO A 180 9.81 -35.84 -14.83
CA PRO A 180 10.55 -34.74 -14.22
C PRO A 180 9.77 -33.43 -14.41
N THR A 181 9.63 -32.65 -13.33
CA THR A 181 8.93 -31.36 -13.33
C THR A 181 9.81 -30.26 -12.72
N LYS A 182 9.46 -29.01 -13.06
CA LYS A 182 9.93 -27.82 -12.33
C LYS A 182 8.72 -27.09 -11.79
N PHE A 183 8.79 -26.70 -10.52
CA PHE A 183 7.73 -25.93 -9.88
C PHE A 183 8.35 -24.77 -9.09
N TYR A 184 7.61 -23.67 -9.02
CA TYR A 184 7.99 -22.52 -8.22
C TYR A 184 7.41 -22.69 -6.82
N TYR A 185 8.20 -22.46 -5.77
CA TYR A 185 7.75 -22.48 -4.37
C TYR A 185 8.77 -21.74 -3.50
N ASN A 186 8.32 -20.97 -2.49
CA ASN A 186 9.17 -20.17 -1.60
C ASN A 186 10.21 -19.30 -2.33
N LYS A 187 9.77 -18.51 -3.32
CA LYS A 187 10.62 -17.63 -4.15
C LYS A 187 11.71 -18.33 -4.97
N GLN A 188 11.64 -19.64 -5.14
CA GLN A 188 12.68 -20.41 -5.82
C GLN A 188 12.09 -21.43 -6.81
N TRP A 189 12.83 -21.68 -7.89
CA TRP A 189 12.54 -22.78 -8.80
C TRP A 189 13.10 -24.08 -8.24
N ASN A 190 12.22 -25.04 -7.99
CA ASN A 190 12.54 -26.34 -7.46
C ASN A 190 12.36 -27.41 -8.54
N ASN A 191 13.22 -28.42 -8.52
CA ASN A 191 13.03 -29.63 -9.32
C ASN A 191 12.13 -30.59 -8.54
N GLY A 192 11.26 -31.30 -9.24
CA GLY A 192 10.39 -32.31 -8.65
C GLY A 192 10.03 -33.42 -9.62
N PHE A 193 9.12 -34.28 -9.18
CA PHE A 193 8.63 -35.40 -9.98
C PHE A 193 7.11 -35.53 -9.87
N ALA A 194 6.44 -35.62 -11.01
CA ALA A 194 5.07 -36.13 -11.07
C ALA A 194 5.13 -37.66 -11.12
N ASN A 195 4.93 -38.29 -9.96
CA ASN A 195 4.97 -39.74 -9.81
C ASN A 195 3.58 -40.35 -10.02
N VAL A 196 3.35 -40.98 -11.17
CA VAL A 196 2.15 -41.79 -11.43
C VAL A 196 2.39 -43.18 -10.87
N VAL A 197 2.16 -43.36 -9.57
CA VAL A 197 2.50 -44.59 -8.83
C VAL A 197 1.68 -45.82 -9.26
N ASN A 198 0.50 -45.63 -9.83
CA ASN A 198 -0.35 -46.70 -10.33
C ASN A 198 -1.08 -46.26 -11.62
N PRO A 199 -0.45 -46.42 -12.81
CA PRO A 199 -1.06 -46.03 -14.08
C PRO A 199 -2.22 -46.95 -14.52
N GLN A 200 -2.40 -48.12 -13.89
CA GLN A 200 -3.46 -49.07 -14.24
C GLN A 200 -4.86 -48.56 -13.86
N ARG A 201 -4.96 -47.53 -13.02
CA ARG A 201 -6.23 -46.88 -12.64
C ARG A 201 -6.81 -45.93 -13.70
N ALA A 202 -6.43 -46.15 -14.96
CA ALA A 202 -6.61 -45.24 -16.08
C ALA A 202 -5.87 -43.90 -15.91
N CYS A 203 -5.28 -43.43 -17.00
CA CYS A 203 -4.60 -42.14 -17.08
C CYS A 203 -5.14 -41.40 -18.31
N ILE A 204 -5.50 -40.13 -18.12
CA ILE A 204 -6.01 -39.28 -19.20
C ILE A 204 -5.04 -38.12 -19.39
N CYS A 205 -4.54 -37.94 -20.61
CA CYS A 205 -3.71 -36.81 -21.00
C CYS A 205 -4.49 -35.91 -21.96
N MET A 206 -4.88 -34.71 -21.50
CA MET A 206 -5.61 -33.73 -22.30
C MET A 206 -4.74 -32.52 -22.62
N GLY A 207 -5.02 -31.86 -23.76
CA GLY A 207 -4.43 -30.57 -24.10
C GLY A 207 -4.57 -30.23 -25.59
N SER A 208 -4.29 -28.98 -25.96
CA SER A 208 -4.41 -28.47 -27.33
C SER A 208 -3.34 -29.01 -28.30
N PRO A 209 -3.61 -29.14 -29.61
CA PRO A 209 -2.60 -29.50 -30.59
C PRO A 209 -1.33 -28.63 -30.45
N GLY A 210 -0.14 -29.24 -30.55
CA GLY A 210 1.14 -28.54 -30.37
C GLY A 210 1.63 -28.37 -28.92
N SER A 211 0.84 -28.72 -27.90
CA SER A 211 1.22 -28.53 -26.48
C SER A 211 2.28 -29.51 -25.93
N GLY A 212 2.96 -30.29 -26.78
CA GLY A 212 4.05 -31.19 -26.37
C GLY A 212 3.63 -32.51 -25.68
N LYS A 213 2.34 -32.84 -25.58
CA LYS A 213 1.82 -34.05 -24.89
C LYS A 213 2.53 -35.35 -25.28
N SER A 214 2.73 -35.55 -26.59
CA SER A 214 3.36 -36.77 -27.11
C SER A 214 4.79 -36.93 -26.59
N TYR A 215 5.58 -35.86 -26.63
CA TYR A 215 6.98 -35.90 -26.20
C TYR A 215 7.12 -35.97 -24.68
N CYS A 216 6.38 -35.12 -23.95
CA CYS A 216 6.56 -34.96 -22.51
C CYS A 216 5.87 -36.06 -21.67
N VAL A 217 4.76 -36.61 -22.15
CA VAL A 217 3.94 -37.56 -21.37
C VAL A 217 3.88 -38.93 -22.06
N VAL A 218 3.36 -39.00 -23.28
CA VAL A 218 3.07 -40.29 -23.94
C VAL A 218 4.35 -41.10 -24.18
N ASN A 219 5.40 -40.47 -24.73
CA ASN A 219 6.67 -41.13 -24.97
C ASN A 219 7.36 -41.58 -23.67
N GLN A 220 7.19 -40.83 -22.59
CA GLN A 220 7.73 -41.22 -21.28
C GLN A 220 7.01 -42.44 -20.71
N PHE A 221 5.69 -42.49 -20.85
CA PHE A 221 4.88 -43.66 -20.49
C PHE A 221 5.32 -44.89 -21.28
N ILE A 222 5.43 -44.77 -22.61
CA ILE A 222 5.84 -45.88 -23.48
C ILE A 222 7.23 -46.37 -23.09
N LYS A 223 8.20 -45.44 -22.99
CA LYS A 223 9.59 -45.75 -22.65
C LYS A 223 9.70 -46.49 -21.32
N GLN A 224 9.16 -45.91 -20.25
CA GLN A 224 9.31 -46.48 -18.90
C GLN A 224 8.56 -47.80 -18.75
N GLN A 225 7.43 -47.99 -19.43
CA GLN A 225 6.74 -49.28 -19.43
C GLN A 225 7.50 -50.36 -20.19
N ILE A 226 8.15 -50.02 -21.32
CA ILE A 226 9.03 -50.96 -22.05
C ILE A 226 10.23 -51.34 -21.18
N GLU A 227 10.87 -50.37 -20.51
CA GLU A 227 11.99 -50.62 -19.59
C GLU A 227 11.60 -51.57 -18.44
N LYS A 228 10.31 -51.57 -18.07
CA LYS A 228 9.73 -52.46 -17.05
C LYS A 228 9.18 -53.78 -17.61
N GLY A 229 9.34 -54.02 -18.92
CA GLY A 229 8.95 -55.27 -19.57
C GLY A 229 7.45 -55.40 -19.87
N TYR A 230 6.68 -54.32 -19.83
CA TYR A 230 5.26 -54.36 -20.19
C TYR A 230 5.04 -54.31 -21.70
N THR A 231 4.08 -55.12 -22.15
CA THR A 231 3.53 -55.05 -23.51
C THR A 231 2.47 -53.96 -23.58
N GLN A 232 2.47 -53.18 -24.67
CA GLN A 232 1.52 -52.10 -24.90
C GLN A 232 0.81 -52.28 -26.23
N TYR A 233 -0.50 -52.03 -26.25
CA TYR A 233 -1.25 -51.83 -27.49
C TYR A 233 -1.32 -50.33 -27.76
N ILE A 234 -0.62 -49.87 -28.80
CA ILE A 234 -0.50 -48.45 -29.14
C ILE A 234 -1.31 -48.19 -30.40
N TYR A 235 -2.32 -47.34 -30.27
CA TYR A 235 -3.07 -46.80 -31.40
C TYR A 235 -2.49 -45.43 -31.75
N ASP A 236 -1.65 -45.38 -32.80
CA ASP A 236 -1.05 -44.13 -33.29
C ASP A 236 -1.83 -43.62 -34.49
N TYR A 237 -2.50 -42.48 -34.30
CA TYR A 237 -3.26 -41.81 -35.35
C TYR A 237 -2.90 -40.33 -35.38
N LYS A 238 -2.11 -39.93 -36.38
CA LYS A 238 -1.78 -38.54 -36.66
C LYS A 238 -2.36 -38.18 -38.03
N PHE A 239 -3.43 -37.38 -38.04
CA PHE A 239 -3.89 -36.76 -39.28
C PHE A 239 -2.75 -35.88 -39.81
N VAL A 240 -2.29 -36.19 -41.03
CA VAL A 240 -1.41 -35.32 -41.82
C VAL A 240 -2.23 -34.13 -42.31
#